data_AF-A0AAU2HW71-F1
#
_entry.id   AF-A0AAU2HW71-F1
#
_cell.length_a   1.000
_cell.length_b   1.000
_cell.length_c   1.000
_cell.angle_alpha   90.00
_cell.angle_beta   90.00
_cell.angle_gamma   90.00
#
_symmetry.space_group_name_H-M   'P 1'
#
loop_
_entity.id
_entity.type
_entity.pdbx_description
1 polymer ?
#
loop_
_entity_poly.entity_id
_entity_poly.type
_entity_poly.pdbx_seq_one_letter_code
_entity_poly.pdbx_strand_id
1 'polypeptide(L)'
;MRYAQGGGLTDAKRAARERIRLEAVGHFESGAKNRDIAAALRVSERSVERWRRQWRERGEEGVRSKGSPGRPRLWIDQIAKLERELERGPLAHGWADQRWTLARVKTLIGRLFHVGYTVEGTWRLLKRHGWSWQQPARRAIERDDGAVELWKKEVWPQVKVRWRPAGPGSSVRTRPASR
;
A
#
# COMPACT_ATOMS: atom_id res chain seq x y z
N MET A 1 -7.29 -2.04 0.04
CA MET A 1 -6.90 -2.57 1.37
C MET A 1 -5.44 -2.17 1.64
N ARG A 2 -5.19 -1.32 2.66
CA ARG A 2 -3.85 -0.76 2.93
C ARG A 2 -2.99 -1.83 3.60
N TYR A 3 -1.96 -2.34 2.92
CA TYR A 3 -0.97 -3.20 3.57
C TYR A 3 -0.23 -2.43 4.65
N ALA A 4 -0.14 -3.02 5.84
CA ALA A 4 0.88 -2.67 6.81
C ALA A 4 2.26 -2.93 6.19
N GLN A 5 2.91 -1.83 5.84
CA GLN A 5 4.35 -1.67 5.96
C GLN A 5 5.28 -2.68 5.25
N GLY A 6 5.41 -2.58 3.92
CA GLY A 6 6.59 -3.08 3.22
C GLY A 6 7.84 -2.25 3.50
N GLY A 7 9.00 -2.91 3.49
CA GLY A 7 10.30 -2.39 3.92
C GLY A 7 10.62 -0.99 3.41
N GLY A 8 10.64 0.00 4.31
CA GLY A 8 11.38 1.27 4.17
C GLY A 8 11.20 2.16 2.94
N LEU A 9 10.33 1.81 2.00
CA LEU A 9 10.32 2.35 0.64
C LEU A 9 9.64 3.72 0.52
N THR A 10 8.75 4.05 1.45
CA THR A 10 7.99 5.30 1.49
C THR A 10 8.80 6.44 2.10
N ASP A 11 8.59 7.67 1.61
CA ASP A 11 9.30 8.86 2.11
C ASP A 11 9.08 9.13 3.59
N ALA A 12 7.85 8.99 4.09
CA ALA A 12 7.53 9.15 5.51
C ALA A 12 8.38 8.26 6.43
N LYS A 13 8.62 7.00 6.03
CA LYS A 13 9.46 6.07 6.80
C LYS A 13 10.94 6.36 6.67
N ARG A 14 11.38 6.85 5.51
CA ARG A 14 12.76 7.35 5.36
C ARG A 14 13.00 8.50 6.31
N ALA A 15 12.10 9.48 6.32
CA ALA A 15 12.14 10.61 7.25
C ALA A 15 12.09 10.14 8.71
N ALA A 16 11.25 9.15 9.04
CA ALA A 16 11.22 8.59 10.40
C ALA A 16 12.57 7.98 10.83
N ARG A 17 13.23 7.21 9.95
CA ARG A 17 14.56 6.66 10.23
C ARG A 17 15.63 7.73 10.30
N GLU A 18 15.46 8.78 9.51
CA GLU A 18 16.38 9.92 9.54
C GLU A 18 16.31 10.67 10.86
N ARG A 19 15.10 10.89 11.40
CA ARG A 19 14.93 11.46 12.73
C ARG A 19 15.64 10.64 13.80
N ILE A 20 15.51 9.31 13.78
CA ILE A 20 16.22 8.42 14.72
C ILE A 20 17.75 8.57 14.60
N ARG A 21 18.27 8.73 13.38
CA ARG A 21 19.70 8.96 13.15
C ARG A 21 20.18 10.28 13.73
N LEU A 22 19.40 11.34 13.56
CA LEU A 22 19.72 12.67 14.10
C LEU A 22 19.57 12.73 15.62
N GLU A 23 18.59 12.03 16.19
CA GLU A 23 18.46 11.88 17.65
C GLU A 23 19.69 11.19 18.26
N ALA A 24 20.24 10.18 17.57
CA ALA A 24 21.50 9.56 17.98
C ALA A 24 22.68 10.55 18.03
N VAL A 25 22.69 11.59 17.18
CA VAL A 25 23.73 12.63 17.18
C VAL A 25 23.70 13.43 18.48
N GLY A 26 22.51 13.85 18.94
CA GLY A 26 22.37 14.54 20.22
C GLY A 26 22.89 13.69 21.40
N HIS A 27 22.67 12.37 21.36
CA HIS A 27 23.26 11.46 22.35
C HIS A 27 24.78 11.28 22.22
N PHE A 28 25.35 11.44 21.02
CA PHE A 28 26.80 11.42 20.82
C PHE A 28 27.46 12.64 21.44
N GLU A 29 26.85 13.82 21.26
CA GLU A 29 27.29 15.08 21.84
C GLU A 29 27.22 15.06 23.37
N SER A 30 26.20 14.42 23.94
CA SER A 30 26.08 14.23 25.39
C SER A 30 26.99 13.15 25.97
N GLY A 31 27.83 12.50 25.15
CA GLY A 31 28.78 11.48 25.59
C GLY A 31 28.14 10.13 26.01
N ALA A 32 26.87 9.88 25.69
CA ALA A 32 26.19 8.65 26.09
C ALA A 32 26.84 7.39 25.47
N LYS A 33 26.74 6.23 26.14
CA LYS A 33 27.32 4.97 25.64
C LYS A 33 26.44 4.37 24.52
N ASN A 34 27.07 3.67 23.57
CA ASN A 34 26.36 3.08 22.41
C ASN A 34 25.22 2.14 22.80
N ARG A 35 25.42 1.33 23.84
CA ARG A 35 24.39 0.41 24.36
C ARG A 35 23.15 1.15 24.83
N ASP A 36 23.34 2.24 25.58
CA ASP A 36 22.24 3.00 26.15
C ASP A 36 21.45 3.73 25.04
N ILE A 37 22.17 4.27 24.04
CA ILE A 37 21.58 4.87 22.83
C ILE A 37 20.80 3.83 22.02
N ALA A 38 21.35 2.63 21.84
CA ALA A 38 20.70 1.55 21.10
C ALA A 38 19.40 1.12 21.77
N ALA A 39 19.41 1.00 23.10
CA ALA A 39 18.23 0.69 23.89
C ALA A 39 17.16 1.80 23.81
N ALA A 40 17.57 3.07 23.98
CA ALA A 40 16.67 4.22 23.91
C ALA A 40 15.99 4.35 22.54
N LEU A 41 16.77 4.24 21.47
CA LEU A 41 16.29 4.41 20.08
C LEU A 41 15.72 3.12 19.47
N ARG A 42 15.76 2.00 20.21
CA ARG A 42 15.34 0.66 19.76
C ARG A 42 15.98 0.23 18.43
N VAL A 43 17.29 0.47 18.31
CA VAL A 43 18.12 0.07 17.16
C VAL A 43 19.24 -0.88 17.60
N SER A 44 19.91 -1.53 16.67
CA SER A 44 21.05 -2.39 17.02
C SER A 44 22.27 -1.55 17.41
N GLU A 45 23.05 -2.03 18.38
CA GLU A 45 24.32 -1.40 18.80
C GLU A 45 25.27 -1.19 17.62
N ARG A 46 25.37 -2.18 16.72
CA ARG A 46 26.15 -2.08 15.47
C ARG A 46 25.73 -0.92 14.57
N SER A 47 24.45 -0.54 14.56
CA SER A 47 23.99 0.63 13.81
C SER A 47 24.48 1.92 14.46
N VAL A 48 24.39 2.00 15.80
CA VAL A 48 24.88 3.14 16.58
C VAL A 48 26.38 3.30 16.45
N GLU A 49 27.16 2.21 16.52
CA GLU A 49 28.61 2.23 16.29
C GLU A 49 28.97 2.80 14.91
N ARG A 50 28.27 2.34 13.87
CA ARG A 50 28.45 2.83 12.51
C ARG A 50 28.11 4.31 12.40
N TRP A 51 27.04 4.78 13.04
CA TRP A 51 26.66 6.19 13.06
C TRP A 51 27.68 7.03 13.82
N ARG A 52 28.14 6.57 14.98
CA ARG A 52 29.17 7.27 15.76
C ARG A 52 30.48 7.39 14.99
N ARG A 53 30.90 6.35 14.27
CA ARG A 53 32.09 6.44 13.41
C ARG A 53 31.92 7.52 12.33
N GLN A 54 30.79 7.52 11.62
CA GLN A 54 30.52 8.53 10.60
C GLN A 54 30.41 9.94 11.19
N TRP A 55 29.84 10.06 12.39
CA TRP A 55 29.77 11.32 13.13
C TRP A 55 31.15 11.85 13.51
N ARG A 56 32.05 10.99 13.99
CA ARG A 56 33.44 11.39 14.30
C ARG A 56 34.21 11.85 13.05
N GLU A 57 33.93 11.25 11.90
CA GLU A 57 34.62 11.58 10.65
C GLU A 57 34.08 12.85 9.98
N ARG A 58 32.76 13.09 10.04
CA ARG A 58 32.08 14.10 9.20
C ARG A 58 30.99 14.90 9.93
N GLY A 59 30.94 14.83 11.26
CA GLY A 59 29.89 15.46 12.06
C GLY A 59 28.49 14.92 11.77
N GLU A 60 27.47 15.72 12.06
CA GLU A 60 26.06 15.38 11.81
C GLU A 60 25.80 14.96 10.34
N GLU A 61 26.43 15.64 9.37
CA GLU A 61 26.31 15.33 7.94
C GLU A 61 26.73 13.89 7.60
N GLY A 62 27.69 13.33 8.34
CA GLY A 62 28.11 11.94 8.18
C GLY A 62 27.02 10.93 8.53
N VAL A 63 26.13 11.30 9.44
CA VAL A 63 25.06 10.44 9.96
C VAL A 63 23.80 10.53 9.11
N ARG A 64 23.61 11.65 8.40
CA ARG A 64 22.46 11.87 7.54
C ARG A 64 22.33 10.80 6.44
N SER A 65 21.09 10.47 6.10
CA SER A 65 20.78 9.56 5.01
C SER A 65 21.26 10.15 3.69
N LYS A 66 22.06 9.36 2.98
CA LYS A 66 22.46 9.63 1.58
C LYS A 66 21.30 9.50 0.57
N GLY A 67 20.05 9.43 1.04
CA GLY A 67 18.87 9.21 0.21
C GLY A 67 18.71 7.77 -0.29
N SER A 68 17.78 7.59 -1.23
CA SER A 68 17.57 6.30 -1.91
C SER A 68 18.77 6.00 -2.79
N PRO A 69 19.29 4.76 -2.81
CA PRO A 69 20.28 4.39 -3.82
C PRO A 69 19.65 4.53 -5.21
N GLY A 70 20.25 5.38 -6.04
CA GLY A 70 19.86 5.61 -7.44
C GLY A 70 18.98 6.84 -7.68
N ARG A 71 19.17 7.46 -8.85
CA ARG A 71 18.34 8.56 -9.34
C ARG A 71 16.92 8.06 -9.62
N PRO A 72 15.86 8.75 -9.14
CA PRO A 72 14.49 8.40 -9.50
C PRO A 72 14.34 8.51 -11.02
N ARG A 73 13.74 7.50 -11.64
CA ARG A 73 13.57 7.46 -13.11
C ARG A 73 12.36 8.26 -13.58
N LEU A 74 11.48 8.63 -12.66
CA LEU A 74 10.36 9.55 -12.88
C LEU A 74 10.46 10.71 -11.89
N TRP A 75 10.18 11.91 -12.39
CA TRP A 75 10.09 13.13 -11.60
C TRP A 75 8.71 13.26 -10.94
N ILE A 76 8.59 14.12 -9.93
CA ILE A 76 7.34 14.34 -9.18
C ILE A 76 6.18 14.68 -10.11
N ASP A 77 6.40 15.54 -11.11
CA ASP A 77 5.37 15.94 -12.07
C ASP A 77 4.94 14.77 -12.98
N GLN A 78 5.88 13.90 -13.35
CA GLN A 78 5.59 12.71 -14.13
C GLN A 78 4.79 11.70 -13.31
N ILE A 79 5.07 11.58 -12.02
CA ILE A 79 4.30 10.74 -11.10
C ILE A 79 2.87 11.28 -11.00
N ALA A 80 2.69 12.59 -10.77
CA ALA A 80 1.37 13.22 -10.71
C ALA A 80 0.59 13.07 -12.03
N LYS A 81 1.27 13.13 -13.18
CA LYS A 81 0.65 12.83 -14.47
C LYS A 81 0.24 11.36 -14.57
N LEU A 82 1.08 10.42 -14.14
CA LEU A 82 0.75 9.00 -14.13
C LEU A 82 -0.45 8.70 -13.23
N GLU A 83 -0.62 9.40 -12.10
CA GLU A 83 -1.80 9.31 -11.21
C GLU A 83 -3.08 9.60 -11.98
N ARG A 84 -3.13 10.76 -12.65
CA ARG A 84 -4.29 11.18 -13.45
C ARG A 84 -4.62 10.20 -14.57
N GLU A 85 -3.59 9.65 -15.23
CA GLU A 85 -3.79 8.68 -16.31
C GLU A 85 -4.27 7.31 -15.79
N LEU A 86 -3.86 6.92 -14.59
CA LEU A 86 -4.40 5.71 -13.94
C LEU A 86 -5.85 5.86 -13.52
N GLU A 87 -6.26 7.06 -13.09
CA GLU A 87 -7.64 7.37 -12.70
C GLU A 87 -8.61 7.32 -13.89
N ARG A 88 -8.16 7.76 -15.07
CA ARG A 88 -8.91 7.57 -16.34
C ARG A 88 -9.17 6.10 -16.66
N GLY A 89 -8.32 5.22 -16.13
CA GLY A 89 -8.48 3.78 -16.21
C GLY A 89 -8.01 3.17 -17.53
N PRO A 90 -7.93 1.84 -17.62
CA PRO A 90 -7.26 1.19 -18.75
C PRO A 90 -8.03 1.30 -20.08
N LEU A 91 -9.35 1.43 -20.06
CA LEU A 91 -10.14 1.62 -21.29
C LEU A 91 -9.69 2.87 -22.06
N ALA A 92 -9.41 3.98 -21.35
CA ALA A 92 -8.93 5.23 -21.94
C ALA A 92 -7.58 5.08 -22.66
N HIS A 93 -6.84 4.01 -22.39
CA HIS A 93 -5.53 3.72 -22.96
C HIS A 93 -5.54 2.51 -23.91
N GLY A 94 -6.73 2.08 -24.34
CA GLY A 94 -6.93 1.07 -25.38
C GLY A 94 -6.89 -0.38 -24.90
N TRP A 95 -7.05 -0.64 -23.60
CA TRP A 95 -7.25 -2.00 -23.09
C TRP A 95 -8.74 -2.39 -23.14
N ALA A 96 -9.05 -3.67 -23.31
CA ALA A 96 -10.41 -4.17 -23.46
C ALA A 96 -11.20 -4.28 -22.13
N ASP A 97 -10.54 -4.09 -20.99
CA ASP A 97 -11.15 -4.24 -19.66
C ASP A 97 -10.64 -3.14 -18.71
N GLN A 98 -11.33 -2.96 -17.57
CA GLN A 98 -11.01 -1.90 -16.59
C GLN A 98 -9.89 -2.28 -15.58
N ARG A 99 -9.17 -3.38 -15.77
CA ARG A 99 -8.18 -3.89 -14.79
C ARG A 99 -6.78 -3.31 -15.02
N TRP A 100 -6.25 -2.61 -14.03
CA TRP A 100 -4.81 -2.32 -14.00
C TRP A 100 -4.01 -3.55 -13.54
N THR A 101 -3.09 -3.99 -14.39
CA THR A 101 -2.04 -4.95 -14.02
C THR A 101 -0.69 -4.24 -13.99
N LEU A 102 0.28 -4.74 -13.23
CA LEU A 102 1.63 -4.15 -13.19
C LEU A 102 2.29 -4.08 -14.58
N ALA A 103 2.02 -5.07 -15.45
CA ALA A 103 2.48 -5.06 -16.83
C ALA A 103 1.85 -3.92 -17.65
N ARG A 104 0.55 -3.67 -17.49
CA ARG A 104 -0.13 -2.56 -18.17
C ARG A 104 0.36 -1.20 -17.69
N VAL A 105 0.56 -1.05 -16.38
CA VAL A 105 1.13 0.17 -15.81
C VAL A 105 2.56 0.39 -16.30
N LYS A 106 3.39 -0.67 -16.36
CA LYS A 106 4.73 -0.61 -16.99
C LYS A 106 4.64 -0.10 -18.43
N THR A 107 3.73 -0.67 -19.23
CA THR A 107 3.53 -0.25 -20.63
C THR A 107 3.09 1.20 -20.73
N LEU A 108 2.16 1.64 -19.87
CA LEU A 108 1.71 3.03 -19.81
C LEU A 108 2.87 3.99 -19.48
N ILE A 109 3.70 3.66 -18.50
CA ILE A 109 4.90 4.45 -18.15
C ILE A 109 5.83 4.58 -19.36
N GLY A 110 6.06 3.49 -20.10
CA GLY A 110 6.85 3.51 -21.33
C GLY A 110 6.25 4.41 -22.42
N ARG A 111 4.93 4.36 -22.60
CA ARG A 111 4.22 5.19 -23.58
C ARG A 111 4.27 6.69 -23.23
N LEU A 112 4.05 7.04 -21.96
CA LEU A 112 3.93 8.44 -21.52
C LEU A 112 5.28 9.14 -21.34
N PHE A 113 6.31 8.41 -20.89
CA PHE A 113 7.56 9.02 -20.45
C PHE A 113 8.80 8.44 -21.13
N HIS A 114 8.65 7.41 -21.95
CA HIS A 114 9.75 6.70 -22.62
C HIS A 114 10.78 6.12 -21.64
N VAL A 115 10.32 5.77 -20.44
CA VAL A 115 11.12 5.16 -19.38
C VAL A 115 10.74 3.69 -19.22
N GLY A 116 11.69 2.79 -19.47
CA GLY A 116 11.44 1.35 -19.35
C GLY A 116 11.60 0.82 -17.92
N TYR A 117 10.50 0.48 -17.24
CA TYR A 117 10.55 -0.17 -15.93
C TYR A 117 10.54 -1.71 -16.01
N THR A 118 11.09 -2.39 -14.99
CA THR A 118 10.77 -3.81 -14.75
C THR A 118 9.41 -3.92 -14.06
N VAL A 119 8.76 -5.08 -14.10
CA VAL A 119 7.47 -5.30 -13.42
C VAL A 119 7.62 -5.07 -11.91
N GLU A 120 8.70 -5.58 -11.32
CA GLU A 120 9.02 -5.36 -9.92
C GLU A 120 9.31 -3.89 -9.60
N GLY A 121 10.08 -3.21 -10.46
CA GLY A 121 10.35 -1.78 -10.32
C GLY A 121 9.08 -0.94 -10.38
N THR A 122 8.13 -1.32 -11.23
CA THR A 122 6.81 -0.70 -11.33
C THR A 122 6.08 -0.87 -10.00
N TRP A 123 6.01 -2.07 -9.45
CA TRP A 123 5.40 -2.30 -8.13
C TRP A 123 6.06 -1.48 -7.01
N ARG A 124 7.39 -1.44 -6.96
CA ARG A 124 8.12 -0.64 -5.96
C ARG A 124 7.84 0.86 -6.10
N LEU A 125 7.74 1.36 -7.34
CA LEU A 125 7.35 2.73 -7.64
C LEU A 125 5.95 3.01 -7.08
N LEU A 126 4.96 2.20 -7.47
CA LEU A 126 3.57 2.36 -7.02
C LEU A 126 3.47 2.36 -5.49
N LYS A 127 4.14 1.41 -4.85
CA LYS A 127 4.16 1.30 -3.38
C LYS A 127 4.81 2.49 -2.69
N ARG A 128 5.86 3.08 -3.28
CA ARG A 128 6.53 4.29 -2.74
C ARG A 128 5.58 5.49 -2.74
N HIS A 129 4.77 5.62 -3.79
CA HIS A 129 3.80 6.70 -3.95
C HIS A 129 2.42 6.36 -3.36
N GLY A 130 2.33 5.32 -2.53
CA GLY A 130 1.12 5.00 -1.77
C GLY A 130 0.00 4.35 -2.57
N TRP A 131 0.26 3.95 -3.82
CA TRP A 131 -0.76 3.30 -4.62
C TRP A 131 -0.97 1.86 -4.16
N SER A 132 -2.23 1.54 -3.95
CA SER A 132 -2.70 0.18 -3.71
C SER A 132 -3.51 -0.29 -4.90
N TRP A 133 -3.51 -1.60 -5.14
CA TRP A 133 -4.41 -2.22 -6.11
C TRP A 133 -5.85 -1.78 -5.80
N GLN A 134 -6.44 -1.02 -6.71
CA GLN A 134 -7.85 -0.66 -6.67
C GLN A 134 -8.61 -1.84 -7.26
N GLN A 135 -9.26 -2.61 -6.40
CA GLN A 135 -10.16 -3.66 -6.86
C GLN A 135 -11.27 -3.00 -7.68
N PRO A 136 -11.44 -3.34 -8.96
CA PRO A 136 -12.61 -2.90 -9.69
C PRO A 136 -13.83 -3.36 -8.91
N ALA A 137 -14.74 -2.44 -8.57
CA ALA A 137 -16.04 -2.83 -8.06
C ALA A 137 -16.64 -3.80 -9.08
N ARG A 138 -17.06 -4.99 -8.67
CA ARG A 138 -17.75 -5.95 -9.55
C ARG A 138 -19.07 -5.31 -9.98
N ARG A 139 -19.06 -4.54 -11.06
CA ARG A 139 -20.21 -3.89 -11.67
C ARG A 139 -20.32 -4.43 -13.10
N ALA A 140 -21.52 -4.88 -13.46
CA ALA A 140 -21.82 -5.23 -14.85
C ALA A 140 -21.71 -3.96 -15.71
N ILE A 141 -21.14 -4.09 -16.91
CA ILE A 141 -20.96 -2.97 -17.85
C ILE A 141 -22.31 -2.41 -18.29
N GLU A 142 -23.34 -3.25 -18.38
CA GLU A 142 -24.71 -2.93 -18.80
C GLU A 142 -25.58 -2.36 -17.67
N ARG A 143 -25.02 -2.12 -16.49
CA ARG A 143 -25.80 -1.69 -15.33
C ARG A 143 -26.34 -0.27 -15.52
N ASP A 144 -27.65 -0.17 -15.62
CA ASP A 144 -28.39 1.08 -15.49
C ASP A 144 -28.70 1.36 -14.01
N ASP A 145 -28.04 2.37 -13.44
CA ASP A 145 -28.24 2.77 -12.04
C ASP A 145 -29.65 3.32 -11.78
N GLY A 146 -30.30 3.90 -12.78
CA GLY A 146 -31.70 4.34 -12.71
C GLY A 146 -32.65 3.14 -12.62
N ALA A 147 -32.45 2.13 -13.47
CA ALA A 147 -33.23 0.89 -13.44
C ALA A 147 -33.03 0.11 -12.12
N VAL A 148 -31.82 0.12 -11.56
CA VAL A 148 -31.52 -0.52 -10.26
C VAL A 148 -32.24 0.19 -9.11
N GLU A 149 -32.24 1.52 -9.08
CA GLU A 149 -32.93 2.28 -8.02
C GLU A 149 -34.45 2.17 -8.15
N LEU A 150 -34.99 2.17 -9.38
CA LEU A 150 -36.41 1.93 -9.63
C LEU A 150 -36.81 0.52 -9.15
N TRP A 151 -36.05 -0.50 -9.53
CA TRP A 151 -36.32 -1.89 -9.13
C TRP A 151 -36.27 -2.08 -7.61
N LYS A 152 -35.31 -1.44 -6.90
CA LYS A 152 -35.26 -1.47 -5.43
C LYS A 152 -36.46 -0.79 -4.77
N LYS A 153 -36.97 0.29 -5.36
CA LYS A 153 -38.12 1.03 -4.81
C LYS A 153 -39.43 0.32 -5.08
N GLU A 154 -39.62 -0.20 -6.29
CA GLU A 154 -40.92 -0.66 -6.77
C GLU A 154 -41.08 -2.19 -6.74
N VAL A 155 -40.05 -2.93 -7.15
CA VAL A 155 -40.13 -4.38 -7.36
C VAL A 155 -39.66 -5.16 -6.13
N TRP A 156 -38.60 -4.68 -5.47
CA TRP A 156 -38.04 -5.34 -4.30
C TRP A 156 -39.04 -5.53 -3.13
N PRO A 157 -39.90 -4.54 -2.78
CA PRO A 157 -40.90 -4.75 -1.74
C PRO A 157 -41.91 -5.87 -2.08
N GLN A 158 -42.19 -6.09 -3.37
CA GLN A 158 -43.15 -7.07 -3.85
C GLN A 158 -42.57 -8.49 -3.90
N VAL A 159 -41.29 -8.60 -4.29
CA VAL A 159 -40.58 -9.89 -4.39
C VAL A 159 -40.08 -10.39 -3.03
N LYS A 160 -39.91 -9.49 -2.05
CA LYS A 160 -39.45 -9.85 -0.71
C LYS A 160 -40.53 -10.66 0.02
N VAL A 161 -40.46 -11.98 -0.13
CA VAL A 161 -41.27 -12.92 0.65
C VAL A 161 -41.09 -12.62 2.13
N ARG A 162 -42.19 -12.31 2.81
CA ARG A 162 -42.22 -12.08 4.25
C ARG A 162 -41.77 -13.37 4.91
N TRP A 163 -40.55 -13.37 5.45
CA TRP A 163 -39.98 -14.48 6.20
C TRP A 163 -41.01 -14.96 7.23
N ARG A 164 -41.50 -16.19 7.08
CA ARG A 164 -42.21 -16.87 8.16
C ARG A 164 -41.13 -17.33 9.15
N PRO A 165 -41.24 -17.01 10.45
CA PRO A 165 -40.39 -17.64 11.44
C PRO A 165 -40.53 -19.16 11.29
N ALA A 166 -39.41 -19.88 11.19
CA ALA A 166 -39.44 -21.33 11.23
C ALA A 166 -40.13 -21.74 12.54
N GLY A 167 -41.27 -22.43 12.45
CA GLY A 167 -41.88 -23.06 13.61
C GLY A 167 -40.91 -24.05 14.25
N PRO A 168 -41.01 -24.34 15.56
CA PRO A 168 -40.07 -25.22 16.25
C PRO A 168 -39.95 -26.57 15.52
N GLY A 169 -38.77 -26.87 15.00
CA GLY A 169 -38.48 -28.16 14.38
C GLY A 169 -38.54 -29.26 15.44
N SER A 170 -39.49 -30.20 15.30
CA SER A 170 -39.57 -31.39 16.15
C SER A 170 -38.38 -32.30 15.86
N SER A 171 -37.42 -32.40 16.79
CA SER A 171 -36.39 -33.44 16.76
C SER A 171 -36.84 -34.61 17.65
N VAL A 172 -37.43 -35.64 17.05
CA VAL A 172 -37.68 -36.89 17.77
C VAL A 172 -36.36 -37.67 17.79
N ARG A 173 -35.79 -37.89 18.97
CA ARG A 173 -34.64 -38.79 19.15
C ARG A 173 -35.11 -40.23 18.99
N THR A 174 -34.70 -40.89 17.92
CA THR A 174 -34.79 -42.34 17.77
C THR A 174 -33.86 -43.00 18.79
N ARG A 175 -34.41 -43.83 19.68
CA ARG A 175 -33.64 -44.66 20.62
C ARG A 175 -32.95 -45.81 19.86
N PRO A 176 -31.74 -46.23 20.26
CA PRO A 176 -31.11 -47.40 19.66
C PRO A 176 -31.85 -48.68 20.10
N ALA A 177 -32.15 -49.56 19.14
CA ALA A 177 -32.66 -50.89 19.42
C ALA A 177 -31.53 -51.75 20.01
N SER A 178 -31.77 -52.31 21.19
CA SER A 178 -30.94 -53.32 21.83
C SER A 178 -31.16 -54.70 21.19
N ARG A 179 -30.07 -55.33 20.74
CA ARG A 179 -29.89 -56.79 20.80
C ARG A 179 -28.41 -57.16 20.75
#